data_AF-A0A1C0VS16-F1
#
_entry.id   AF-A0A1C0VS16-F1
#
_cell.length_a   1.000
_cell.length_b   1.000
_cell.length_c   1.000
_cell.angle_alpha   90.00
_cell.angle_beta   90.00
_cell.angle_gamma   90.00
#
_symmetry.space_group_name_H-M   'P 1'
#
loop_
_entity.id
_entity.type
_entity.pdbx_description
1 polymer ?
#
loop_
_entity_poly.entity_id
_entity_poly.type
_entity_poly.pdbx_seq_one_letter_code
_entity_poly.pdbx_strand_id
1 'polypeptide(L)'
;MGFSRFNFKLNLIKILAIVTGLGLIQIVTILKSTSQTFNVRSLVELYQIRDRLIAELENPSTPSRPNFFSSIFSQPSPQTTASIRQNLQTIEVKIILEQRANDNWQQAVRRARQASETANLTNQSIATKKQAQLFWQQALYNLKEIPQNSFQIPKATPKIQEYQRNLDIATEELNKAKSALLEQIANQSGLSNNVMITVCRLSRDCIHLRGNQPPKSPASLIKLPIAVALMQKVSEEKLSLNQEIYVKPGNYTEDASAIQSRQSYPLKTLVEEMIDRSSNIATNELMDYLGTDYINKVLENSGYEVTRVHSKLMGEKTMPFKVGSGPNTMTSDELTEMMVQIYNHEMPGNSVLINALSQQYDRKLGFAALEETAAKWLGEKTGENSLVLGTTLATNINGDGYIITVIDNQSGSDLKIRNCIAQIADYIIRNGEI
;
A
#
# COMPACT_ATOMS: atom_id res chain seq x y z
N MET A 1 60.88 -21.32 46.17
CA MET A 1 60.16 -20.22 46.86
C MET A 1 59.50 -19.34 45.80
N GLY A 2 58.21 -19.07 45.93
CA GLY A 2 57.53 -17.96 45.20
C GLY A 2 56.48 -18.37 44.17
N PHE A 3 55.21 -18.42 44.60
CA PHE A 3 54.00 -18.37 43.78
C PHE A 3 53.71 -16.92 43.34
N SER A 4 53.21 -16.70 42.11
CA SER A 4 52.30 -15.59 41.73
C SER A 4 51.75 -15.84 40.30
N ARG A 5 50.53 -16.37 40.15
CA ARG A 5 49.25 -15.69 39.80
C ARG A 5 49.15 -15.03 38.40
N PHE A 6 48.38 -15.71 37.54
CA PHE A 6 47.28 -15.22 36.67
C PHE A 6 47.42 -13.87 35.93
N ASN A 7 47.41 -13.94 34.58
CA ASN A 7 46.66 -13.02 33.72
C ASN A 7 46.57 -13.58 32.28
N PHE A 8 45.53 -14.37 32.00
CA PHE A 8 45.18 -14.76 30.64
C PHE A 8 44.17 -13.74 30.09
N LYS A 9 44.67 -12.70 29.42
CA LYS A 9 43.82 -11.86 28.55
C LYS A 9 43.62 -12.60 27.24
N LEU A 10 42.52 -13.35 27.11
CA LEU A 10 42.01 -13.73 25.79
C LEU A 10 41.25 -12.53 25.22
N ASN A 11 41.77 -11.96 24.14
CA ASN A 11 41.11 -10.93 23.34
C ASN A 11 39.81 -11.49 22.74
N LEU A 12 38.70 -11.38 23.47
CA LEU A 12 37.36 -11.74 23.00
C LEU A 12 36.52 -10.47 22.74
N ILE A 13 37.08 -9.49 22.04
CA ILE A 13 36.33 -8.35 21.52
C ILE A 13 36.99 -7.93 20.19
N LYS A 14 36.35 -8.28 19.06
CA LYS A 14 36.29 -7.54 17.79
C LYS A 14 35.67 -8.41 16.68
N ILE A 15 34.38 -8.72 16.80
CA ILE A 15 33.47 -8.68 15.65
C ILE A 15 32.24 -7.91 16.13
N LEU A 16 32.44 -6.59 16.19
CA LEU A 16 31.37 -5.62 16.17
C LEU A 16 30.84 -5.61 14.74
N ALA A 17 29.72 -6.28 14.48
CA ALA A 17 28.92 -6.00 13.31
C ALA A 17 27.70 -5.20 13.79
N ILE A 18 27.86 -3.88 13.80
CA ILE A 18 26.73 -2.96 13.67
C ILE A 18 26.05 -3.35 12.36
N VAL A 19 24.89 -4.00 12.45
CA VAL A 19 24.03 -4.27 11.29
C VAL A 19 22.68 -3.63 11.60
N THR A 20 22.63 -2.33 11.32
CA THR A 20 21.42 -1.71 10.78
C THR A 20 20.97 -2.53 9.57
N GLY A 21 19.67 -2.81 9.51
CA GLY A 21 19.09 -3.94 8.80
C GLY A 21 19.69 -4.29 7.45
N LEU A 22 20.34 -5.46 7.37
CA LEU A 22 20.54 -6.22 6.14
C LEU A 22 20.71 -7.71 6.52
N GLY A 23 19.80 -8.55 6.04
CA GLY A 23 20.10 -9.93 5.64
C GLY A 23 20.28 -11.01 6.72
N LEU A 24 19.17 -11.59 7.18
CA LEU A 24 19.10 -12.89 7.88
C LEU A 24 19.59 -14.10 7.04
N ILE A 25 20.00 -13.91 5.79
CA ILE A 25 20.29 -15.03 4.86
C ILE A 25 21.65 -15.67 5.12
N GLN A 26 22.66 -14.92 5.60
CA GLN A 26 24.03 -15.45 5.71
C GLN A 26 24.32 -16.28 6.96
N ILE A 27 23.52 -16.16 8.03
CA ILE A 27 23.77 -16.93 9.28
C ILE A 27 23.22 -18.36 9.19
N VAL A 28 22.13 -18.57 8.43
CA VAL A 28 21.46 -19.87 8.32
C VAL A 28 22.30 -20.88 7.51
N THR A 29 23.17 -20.42 6.61
CA THR A 29 23.94 -21.30 5.72
C THR A 29 25.07 -22.06 6.43
N ILE A 30 25.50 -21.61 7.62
CA ILE A 30 26.63 -22.21 8.35
C ILE A 30 26.21 -23.44 9.18
N LEU A 31 24.91 -23.64 9.45
CA LEU A 31 24.41 -24.69 10.36
C LEU A 31 24.06 -26.03 9.69
N LYS A 32 24.39 -26.24 8.40
CA LYS A 32 24.00 -27.47 7.68
C LYS A 32 24.91 -28.68 7.92
N SER A 33 26.02 -28.52 8.64
CA SER A 33 26.90 -29.64 8.97
C SER A 33 27.12 -29.72 10.48
N THR A 34 26.76 -30.88 11.04
CA THR A 34 27.00 -31.37 12.41
C THR A 34 26.14 -30.76 13.53
N SER A 35 25.10 -31.49 13.94
CA SER A 35 24.33 -31.19 15.14
C SER A 35 24.46 -32.32 16.15
N GLN A 36 25.27 -32.14 17.18
CA GLN A 36 24.91 -32.68 18.48
C GLN A 36 23.64 -31.94 18.92
N THR A 37 22.52 -32.64 19.00
CA THR A 37 21.26 -32.06 19.46
C THR A 37 21.31 -31.92 20.97
N PHE A 38 21.73 -30.74 21.45
CA PHE A 38 21.51 -30.40 22.85
C PHE A 38 20.00 -30.26 23.08
N ASN A 39 19.43 -31.10 23.95
CA ASN A 39 18.02 -30.99 24.36
C ASN A 39 17.88 -29.83 25.37
N VAL A 40 18.02 -28.61 24.87
CA VAL A 40 17.99 -27.36 25.66
C VAL A 40 16.59 -26.77 25.61
N ARG A 41 16.09 -26.32 26.75
CA ARG A 41 14.73 -25.81 26.92
C ARG A 41 14.66 -24.33 27.30
N SER A 42 15.78 -23.71 27.66
CA SER A 42 15.80 -22.31 28.09
C SER A 42 17.10 -21.57 27.76
N LEU A 43 17.01 -20.23 27.72
CA LEU A 43 18.19 -19.37 27.58
C LEU A 43 19.17 -19.51 28.75
N VAL A 44 18.66 -19.79 29.96
CA VAL A 44 19.49 -20.03 31.16
C VAL A 44 20.33 -21.30 30.97
N GLU A 45 19.74 -22.38 30.47
CA GLU A 45 20.47 -23.62 30.17
C GLU A 45 21.53 -23.39 29.08
N LEU A 46 21.26 -22.58 28.07
CA LEU A 46 22.26 -22.24 27.05
C LEU A 46 23.48 -21.54 27.67
N TYR A 47 23.28 -20.59 28.59
CA TYR A 47 24.39 -19.97 29.31
C TYR A 47 25.15 -20.98 30.18
N GLN A 48 24.46 -21.86 30.90
CA GLN A 48 25.10 -22.90 31.70
C GLN A 48 25.96 -23.85 30.83
N ILE A 49 25.46 -24.22 29.65
CA ILE A 49 26.22 -25.04 28.70
C ILE A 49 27.43 -24.27 28.16
N ARG A 50 27.26 -23.00 27.77
CA ARG A 50 28.36 -22.14 27.31
C ARG A 50 29.47 -22.08 28.36
N ASP A 51 29.11 -21.78 29.61
CA ASP A 51 30.07 -21.61 30.70
C ASP A 51 30.80 -22.93 31.03
N ARG A 52 30.09 -24.07 30.93
CA ARG A 52 30.68 -25.41 31.04
C ARG A 52 31.69 -25.70 29.93
N LEU A 53 31.34 -25.40 28.67
CA LEU A 53 32.22 -25.61 27.51
C LEU A 53 33.47 -24.72 27.58
N ILE A 54 33.33 -23.48 28.06
CA ILE A 54 34.46 -22.59 28.32
C ILE A 54 35.37 -23.19 29.41
N ALA A 55 34.82 -23.62 30.54
CA ALA A 55 35.61 -24.23 31.61
C ALA A 55 36.37 -25.48 31.17
N GLU A 56 35.78 -26.29 30.28
CA GLU A 56 36.42 -27.50 29.71
C GLU A 56 37.55 -27.16 28.71
N LEU A 57 37.45 -26.02 27.99
CA LEU A 57 38.53 -25.49 27.16
C LEU A 57 39.68 -24.91 27.98
N GLU A 58 39.38 -24.27 29.11
CA GLU A 58 40.37 -23.68 30.00
C GLU A 58 41.14 -24.74 30.82
N ASN A 59 40.46 -25.83 31.20
CA ASN A 59 41.05 -26.94 31.95
C ASN A 59 40.80 -28.28 31.23
N PRO A 60 41.51 -28.57 30.13
CA PRO A 60 41.33 -29.83 29.40
C PRO A 60 41.70 -31.01 30.30
N SER A 61 40.76 -31.92 30.54
CA SER A 61 41.02 -33.16 31.25
C SER A 61 42.19 -33.89 30.58
N THR A 62 43.30 -34.11 31.29
CA THR A 62 44.37 -34.98 30.79
C THR A 62 43.83 -36.40 30.64
N PRO A 63 44.07 -37.10 29.52
CA PRO A 63 43.62 -38.48 29.38
C PRO A 63 44.30 -39.33 30.47
N SER A 64 43.51 -39.85 31.41
CA SER A 64 43.98 -40.87 32.34
C SER A 64 44.46 -42.07 31.53
N ARG A 65 45.71 -42.51 31.73
CA ARG A 65 46.26 -43.72 31.09
C ARG A 65 45.26 -44.88 31.24
N PRO A 66 45.02 -45.67 30.19
CA PRO A 66 44.05 -46.75 30.26
C PRO A 66 44.57 -47.83 31.22
N ASN A 67 43.83 -48.09 32.30
CA ASN A 67 44.04 -49.29 33.10
C ASN A 67 43.57 -50.51 32.28
N PHE A 68 44.37 -51.57 32.34
CA PHE A 68 44.29 -52.82 31.57
C PHE A 68 42.89 -53.51 31.55
N PHE A 69 41.97 -53.15 32.46
CA PHE A 69 40.63 -53.72 32.58
C PHE A 69 39.49 -52.93 31.90
N SER A 70 39.79 -51.86 31.16
CA SER A 70 38.75 -51.00 30.54
C SER A 70 38.10 -51.55 29.26
N SER A 71 38.40 -52.78 28.84
CA SER A 71 37.94 -53.39 27.57
C SER A 71 36.50 -53.92 27.57
N ILE A 72 35.73 -53.76 28.65
CA ILE A 72 34.37 -54.34 28.78
C ILE A 72 33.25 -53.28 28.71
N PHE A 73 33.59 -51.99 28.84
CA PHE A 73 32.62 -50.91 28.71
C PHE A 73 33.13 -49.88 27.71
N SER A 74 32.38 -49.66 26.63
CA SER A 74 32.61 -48.57 25.69
C SER A 74 32.55 -47.23 26.43
N GLN A 75 33.72 -46.70 26.80
CA GLN A 75 33.83 -45.33 27.29
C GLN A 75 33.49 -44.37 26.15
N PRO A 76 32.66 -43.34 26.38
CA PRO A 76 32.49 -42.30 25.39
C PRO A 76 33.85 -41.67 25.11
N SER A 77 34.22 -41.58 23.83
CA SER A 77 35.48 -40.97 23.40
C SER A 77 35.61 -39.56 23.99
N PRO A 78 36.79 -39.16 24.49
CA PRO A 78 37.02 -37.78 24.94
C PRO A 78 36.62 -36.80 23.84
N GLN A 79 35.80 -35.79 24.16
CA GLN A 79 35.48 -34.75 23.19
C GLN A 79 36.79 -34.06 22.78
N THR A 80 37.03 -33.96 21.48
CA THR A 80 38.20 -33.23 20.98
C THR A 80 38.05 -31.74 21.27
N THR A 81 39.15 -31.02 21.48
CA THR A 81 39.14 -29.56 21.62
C THR A 81 38.44 -28.87 20.43
N ALA A 82 38.56 -29.44 19.23
CA ALA A 82 37.86 -28.97 18.04
C ALA A 82 36.34 -29.10 18.16
N SER A 83 35.82 -30.25 18.62
CA SER A 83 34.38 -30.44 18.85
C SER A 83 33.83 -29.55 19.97
N ILE A 84 34.59 -29.31 21.04
CA ILE A 84 34.16 -28.40 22.12
C ILE A 84 34.03 -26.96 21.59
N ARG A 85 35.01 -26.49 20.79
CA ARG A 85 34.93 -25.16 20.15
C ARG A 85 33.74 -25.02 19.21
N GLN A 86 33.45 -26.06 18.42
CA GLN A 86 32.31 -26.06 17.50
C GLN A 86 30.97 -26.04 18.24
N ASN A 87 30.85 -26.83 19.31
CA ASN A 87 29.68 -26.81 20.19
C ASN A 87 29.49 -25.44 20.84
N LEU A 88 30.58 -24.82 21.31
CA LEU A 88 30.54 -23.48 21.88
C LEU A 88 30.01 -22.45 20.87
N GLN A 89 30.53 -22.44 19.64
CA GLN A 89 30.02 -21.57 18.57
C GLN A 89 28.53 -21.77 18.30
N THR A 90 28.07 -23.03 18.25
CA THR A 90 26.65 -23.36 18.05
C THR A 90 25.78 -22.81 19.18
N ILE A 91 26.24 -22.96 20.43
CA ILE A 91 25.54 -22.44 21.61
C ILE A 91 25.53 -20.91 21.64
N GLU A 92 26.63 -20.25 21.30
CA GLU A 92 26.71 -18.79 21.23
C GLU A 92 25.75 -18.21 20.19
N VAL A 93 25.68 -18.80 19.00
CA VAL A 93 24.70 -18.42 17.97
C VAL A 93 23.27 -18.61 18.48
N LYS A 94 22.99 -19.73 19.16
CA LYS A 94 21.66 -20.00 19.72
C LYS A 94 21.31 -19.01 20.85
N ILE A 95 22.26 -18.61 21.69
CA ILE A 95 22.07 -17.56 22.72
C ILE A 95 21.66 -16.25 22.07
N ILE A 96 22.39 -15.79 21.06
CA ILE A 96 22.10 -14.53 20.36
C ILE A 96 20.69 -14.57 19.75
N LEU A 97 20.34 -15.69 19.12
CA LEU A 97 19.00 -15.91 18.56
C LEU A 97 17.92 -15.79 19.63
N GLU A 98 18.07 -16.46 20.77
CA GLU A 98 17.09 -16.44 21.85
C GLU A 98 17.01 -15.09 22.57
N GLN A 99 18.12 -14.37 22.71
CA GLN A 99 18.13 -13.00 23.23
C GLN A 99 17.30 -12.09 22.32
N ARG A 100 17.54 -12.11 21.01
CA ARG A 100 16.78 -11.32 20.03
C ARG A 100 15.30 -11.70 20.03
N ALA A 101 14.99 -13.01 20.11
CA ALA A 101 13.62 -13.48 20.20
C ALA A 101 12.92 -12.96 21.47
N ASN A 102 13.61 -12.94 22.61
CA ASN A 102 13.09 -12.38 23.84
C ASN A 102 12.88 -10.87 23.74
N ASP A 103 13.81 -10.13 23.13
CA ASP A 103 13.67 -8.69 22.93
C ASP A 103 12.48 -8.34 22.03
N ASN A 104 12.31 -9.07 20.93
CA ASN A 104 11.14 -8.96 20.06
C ASN A 104 9.84 -9.25 20.82
N TRP A 105 9.81 -10.32 21.62
CA TRP A 105 8.65 -10.61 22.48
C TRP A 105 8.32 -9.47 23.44
N GLN A 106 9.33 -8.93 24.15
CA GLN A 106 9.12 -7.84 25.10
C GLN A 106 8.67 -6.55 24.41
N GLN A 107 9.23 -6.24 23.23
CA GLN A 107 8.80 -5.12 22.41
C GLN A 107 7.34 -5.30 21.97
N ALA A 108 6.97 -6.48 21.49
CA ALA A 108 5.60 -6.77 21.09
C ALA A 108 4.59 -6.53 22.21
N VAL A 109 4.86 -7.05 23.41
CA VAL A 109 3.98 -6.86 24.58
C VAL A 109 3.88 -5.39 24.98
N ARG A 110 4.98 -4.64 24.94
CA ARG A 110 4.97 -3.19 25.22
C ARG A 110 4.11 -2.43 24.21
N ARG A 111 4.29 -2.69 22.91
CA ARG A 111 3.53 -2.03 21.84
C ARG A 111 2.04 -2.34 21.95
N ALA A 112 1.69 -3.60 22.19
CA ALA A 112 0.30 -4.01 22.41
C ALA A 112 -0.35 -3.27 23.60
N ARG A 113 0.39 -3.11 24.71
CA ARG A 113 -0.11 -2.33 25.86
C ARG A 113 -0.35 -0.87 25.48
N GLN A 114 0.59 -0.23 24.80
CA GLN A 114 0.43 1.14 24.32
C GLN A 114 -0.79 1.29 23.40
N ALA A 115 -1.04 0.30 22.55
CA ALA A 115 -2.22 0.27 21.68
C ALA A 115 -3.52 0.24 22.48
N SER A 116 -3.62 -0.66 23.45
CA SER A 116 -4.79 -0.76 24.34
C SER A 116 -5.01 0.48 25.19
N GLU A 117 -3.94 1.07 25.74
CA GLU A 117 -4.01 2.30 26.53
C GLU A 117 -4.50 3.48 25.66
N THR A 118 -3.96 3.61 24.44
CA THR A 118 -4.36 4.66 23.49
C THR A 118 -5.83 4.49 23.08
N ALA A 119 -6.28 3.25 22.86
CA ALA A 119 -7.66 2.95 22.53
C ALA A 119 -8.63 3.18 23.71
N ASN A 120 -8.17 3.25 24.96
CA ASN A 120 -9.05 3.49 26.11
C ASN A 120 -9.16 4.97 26.51
N LEU A 121 -8.56 5.89 25.75
CA LEU A 121 -8.69 7.33 25.99
C LEU A 121 -10.15 7.79 25.78
N THR A 122 -10.65 8.65 26.66
CA THR A 122 -12.04 9.13 26.65
C THR A 122 -12.41 9.98 25.44
N ASN A 123 -11.45 10.71 24.87
CA ASN A 123 -11.64 11.54 23.67
C ASN A 123 -10.87 10.94 22.49
N GLN A 124 -11.43 9.91 21.86
CA GLN A 124 -10.81 9.27 20.70
C GLN A 124 -10.95 10.15 19.45
N SER A 125 -9.84 10.70 18.96
CA SER A 125 -9.73 11.33 17.64
C SER A 125 -9.22 10.34 16.58
N ILE A 126 -9.33 10.71 15.29
CA ILE A 126 -8.72 9.95 14.17
C ILE A 126 -7.23 9.71 14.42
N ALA A 127 -6.50 10.74 14.87
CA ALA A 127 -5.08 10.63 15.20
C ALA A 127 -4.80 9.59 16.30
N THR A 128 -5.61 9.55 17.38
CA THR A 128 -5.44 8.54 18.43
C THR A 128 -5.75 7.12 17.94
N LYS A 129 -6.75 6.95 17.06
CA LYS A 129 -7.08 5.65 16.45
C LYS A 129 -5.97 5.17 15.51
N LYS A 130 -5.41 6.09 14.69
CA LYS A 130 -4.24 5.84 13.82
C LYS A 130 -3.03 5.40 14.65
N GLN A 131 -2.78 6.06 15.78
CA GLN A 131 -1.70 5.71 16.70
C GLN A 131 -1.89 4.32 17.34
N ALA A 132 -3.11 3.99 17.78
CA ALA A 132 -3.41 2.67 18.32
C ALA A 132 -3.23 1.55 17.28
N GLN A 133 -3.71 1.77 16.05
CA GLN A 133 -3.49 0.86 14.92
C GLN A 133 -1.99 0.64 14.66
N LEU A 134 -1.20 1.71 14.58
CA LEU A 134 0.25 1.64 14.37
C LEU A 134 0.95 0.80 15.45
N PHE A 135 0.56 0.97 16.72
CA PHE A 135 1.10 0.16 17.80
C PHE A 135 0.76 -1.32 17.67
N TRP A 136 -0.46 -1.67 17.25
CA TRP A 136 -0.81 -3.07 16.95
C TRP A 136 0.01 -3.64 15.79
N GLN A 137 0.22 -2.88 14.71
CA GLN A 137 1.08 -3.28 13.59
C GLN A 137 2.51 -3.55 14.05
N GLN A 138 3.09 -2.65 14.84
CA GLN A 138 4.44 -2.80 15.40
C GLN A 138 4.52 -4.00 16.35
N ALA A 139 3.49 -4.25 17.16
CA ALA A 139 3.43 -5.40 18.04
C ALA A 139 3.46 -6.71 17.25
N LEU A 140 2.63 -6.79 16.21
CA LEU A 140 2.54 -7.96 15.33
C LEU A 140 3.82 -8.19 14.53
N TYR A 141 4.44 -7.11 14.01
CA TYR A 141 5.74 -7.17 13.32
C TYR A 141 6.80 -7.81 14.22
N ASN A 142 6.94 -7.33 15.46
CA ASN A 142 7.90 -7.89 16.41
C ASN A 142 7.66 -9.39 16.69
N LEU A 143 6.40 -9.85 16.81
CA LEU A 143 6.12 -11.27 16.99
C LEU A 143 6.47 -12.10 15.75
N LYS A 144 6.20 -11.60 14.54
CA LYS A 144 6.51 -12.29 13.28
C LYS A 144 8.03 -12.41 13.04
N GLU A 145 8.82 -11.51 13.61
CA GLU A 145 10.30 -11.57 13.58
C GLU A 145 10.90 -12.58 14.58
N ILE A 146 10.10 -13.26 15.41
CA ILE A 146 10.60 -14.32 16.30
C ILE A 146 10.92 -15.57 15.45
N PRO A 147 12.16 -16.10 15.48
CA PRO A 147 12.53 -17.28 14.70
C PRO A 147 11.74 -18.53 15.09
N GLN A 148 11.34 -19.35 14.12
CA GLN A 148 10.52 -20.56 14.33
C GLN A 148 11.15 -21.62 15.24
N ASN A 149 12.47 -21.61 15.37
CA ASN A 149 13.21 -22.50 16.26
C ASN A 149 13.45 -21.91 17.67
N SER A 150 12.85 -20.76 17.99
CA SER A 150 13.03 -20.09 19.29
C SER A 150 12.19 -20.72 20.39
N PHE A 151 12.69 -20.69 21.63
CA PHE A 151 11.92 -21.02 22.85
C PHE A 151 10.70 -20.12 23.06
N GLN A 152 10.65 -18.95 22.40
CA GLN A 152 9.55 -18.00 22.53
C GLN A 152 8.34 -18.38 21.65
N ILE A 153 8.51 -19.25 20.64
CA ILE A 153 7.45 -19.57 19.66
C ILE A 153 6.17 -20.11 20.28
N PRO A 154 6.20 -21.08 21.23
CA PRO A 154 4.97 -21.62 21.82
C PRO A 154 4.05 -20.57 22.42
N LYS A 155 4.60 -19.47 22.96
CA LYS A 155 3.80 -18.34 23.47
C LYS A 155 3.60 -17.21 22.45
N ALA A 156 4.47 -17.08 21.44
CA ALA A 156 4.32 -16.10 20.36
C ALA A 156 3.16 -16.44 19.43
N THR A 157 3.02 -17.71 19.03
CA THR A 157 1.98 -18.17 18.09
C THR A 157 0.55 -17.75 18.48
N PRO A 158 0.05 -18.02 19.70
CA PRO A 158 -1.29 -17.56 20.07
C PRO A 158 -1.39 -16.03 20.13
N LYS A 159 -0.31 -15.32 20.49
CA LYS A 159 -0.29 -13.84 20.52
C LYS A 159 -0.32 -13.22 19.13
N ILE A 160 0.24 -13.87 18.11
CA ILE A 160 0.14 -13.42 16.72
C ILE A 160 -1.32 -13.37 16.28
N GLN A 161 -2.11 -14.41 16.58
CA GLN A 161 -3.53 -14.45 16.27
C GLN A 161 -4.34 -13.41 17.05
N GLU A 162 -4.03 -13.24 18.33
CA GLU A 162 -4.64 -12.20 19.17
C GLU A 162 -4.35 -10.79 18.63
N TYR A 163 -3.09 -10.47 18.33
CA TYR A 163 -2.69 -9.13 17.90
C TYR A 163 -3.17 -8.83 16.48
N GLN A 164 -3.30 -9.85 15.61
CA GLN A 164 -3.95 -9.69 14.31
C GLN A 164 -5.41 -9.27 14.49
N ARG A 165 -6.19 -9.96 15.33
CA ARG A 165 -7.60 -9.57 15.59
C ARG A 165 -7.72 -8.16 16.15
N ASN A 166 -6.84 -7.78 17.09
CA ASN A 166 -6.85 -6.44 17.65
C ASN A 166 -6.47 -5.36 16.61
N LEU A 167 -5.53 -5.67 15.72
CA LEU A 167 -5.18 -4.82 14.59
C LEU A 167 -6.38 -4.64 13.64
N ASP A 168 -7.08 -5.73 13.33
CA ASP A 168 -8.25 -5.70 12.45
C ASP A 168 -9.35 -4.79 13.04
N ILE A 169 -9.64 -4.94 14.35
CA ILE A 169 -10.58 -4.08 15.08
C ILE A 169 -10.14 -2.61 15.05
N ALA A 170 -8.88 -2.32 15.39
CA ALA A 170 -8.37 -0.96 15.41
C ALA A 170 -8.41 -0.31 14.00
N THR A 171 -8.18 -1.11 12.96
CA THR A 171 -8.27 -0.68 11.56
C THR A 171 -9.71 -0.36 11.18
N GLU A 172 -10.66 -1.23 11.54
CA GLU A 172 -12.09 -1.01 11.29
C GLU A 172 -12.60 0.25 11.99
N GLU A 173 -12.25 0.45 13.26
CA GLU A 173 -12.62 1.65 14.00
C GLU A 173 -12.04 2.94 13.41
N LEU A 174 -10.78 2.90 12.98
CA LEU A 174 -10.14 4.02 12.31
C LEU A 174 -10.85 4.35 11.00
N ASN A 175 -11.16 3.34 10.18
CA ASN A 175 -11.87 3.52 8.92
C ASN A 175 -13.27 4.09 9.16
N LYS A 176 -14.00 3.60 10.15
CA LYS A 176 -15.31 4.17 10.55
C LYS A 176 -15.21 5.64 10.93
N ALA A 177 -14.20 6.03 11.73
CA ALA A 177 -14.00 7.43 12.13
C ALA A 177 -13.63 8.32 10.93
N LYS A 178 -12.76 7.84 10.03
CA LYS A 178 -12.39 8.54 8.79
C LYS A 178 -13.59 8.70 7.85
N SER A 179 -14.41 7.67 7.67
CA SER A 179 -15.64 7.76 6.86
C SER A 179 -16.67 8.69 7.50
N ALA A 180 -16.82 8.70 8.83
CA ALA A 180 -17.73 9.60 9.54
C ALA A 180 -17.34 11.08 9.36
N LEU A 181 -16.05 11.40 9.31
CA LEU A 181 -15.57 12.74 8.96
C LEU A 181 -16.05 13.18 7.58
N LEU A 182 -15.85 12.35 6.55
CA LEU A 182 -16.32 12.65 5.20
C LEU A 182 -17.84 12.74 5.13
N GLU A 183 -18.56 11.90 5.87
CA GLU A 183 -20.03 11.96 5.93
C GLU A 183 -20.51 13.28 6.56
N GLN A 184 -19.84 13.76 7.62
CA GLN A 184 -20.12 15.06 8.19
C GLN A 184 -19.90 16.19 7.18
N ILE A 185 -18.76 16.19 6.48
CA ILE A 185 -18.45 17.20 5.45
C ILE A 185 -19.48 17.14 4.31
N ALA A 186 -19.84 15.94 3.86
CA ALA A 186 -20.83 15.74 2.82
C ALA A 186 -22.20 16.32 3.22
N ASN A 187 -22.65 16.02 4.44
CA ASN A 187 -23.92 16.51 4.98
C ASN A 187 -23.92 18.04 5.12
N GLN A 188 -22.83 18.63 5.63
CA GLN A 188 -22.65 20.08 5.74
C GLN A 188 -22.65 20.76 4.38
N SER A 189 -22.17 20.08 3.34
CA SER A 189 -22.17 20.55 1.95
C SER A 189 -23.51 20.38 1.24
N GLY A 190 -24.48 19.71 1.86
CA GLY A 190 -25.80 19.45 1.28
C GLY A 190 -25.82 18.39 0.18
N LEU A 191 -24.79 17.54 0.11
CA LEU A 191 -24.72 16.39 -0.79
C LEU A 191 -25.74 15.32 -0.40
N SER A 192 -26.05 14.42 -1.31
CA SER A 192 -26.98 13.32 -1.02
C SER A 192 -26.39 12.30 -0.03
N ASN A 193 -27.27 11.52 0.61
CA ASN A 193 -26.88 10.41 1.48
C ASN A 193 -26.19 9.25 0.72
N ASN A 194 -26.21 9.26 -0.61
CA ASN A 194 -25.56 8.27 -1.46
C ASN A 194 -24.45 8.87 -2.32
N VAL A 195 -23.81 9.95 -1.85
CA VAL A 195 -22.55 10.46 -2.42
C VAL A 195 -21.40 9.47 -2.16
N MET A 196 -20.50 9.32 -3.12
CA MET A 196 -19.24 8.61 -2.94
C MET A 196 -18.10 9.61 -2.93
N ILE A 197 -17.22 9.49 -1.93
CA ILE A 197 -16.06 10.36 -1.77
C ILE A 197 -14.85 9.49 -1.53
N THR A 198 -13.76 9.76 -2.24
CA THR A 198 -12.45 9.18 -1.94
C THR A 198 -11.43 10.32 -1.96
N VAL A 199 -10.63 10.40 -0.90
CA VAL A 199 -9.52 11.35 -0.80
C VAL A 199 -8.26 10.57 -0.54
N CYS A 200 -7.22 10.79 -1.32
CA CYS A 200 -5.96 10.10 -1.13
C CYS A 200 -4.77 11.03 -1.29
N ARG A 201 -3.81 10.96 -0.37
CA ARG A 201 -2.47 11.52 -0.61
C ARG A 201 -1.78 10.70 -1.68
N LEU A 202 -0.91 11.31 -2.48
CA LEU A 202 -0.11 10.59 -3.48
C LEU A 202 0.76 9.46 -2.88
N SER A 203 1.05 9.51 -1.57
CA SER A 203 1.70 8.43 -0.81
C SER A 203 0.77 7.25 -0.46
N ARG A 204 -0.46 7.22 -0.96
CA ARG A 204 -1.50 6.19 -0.72
C ARG A 204 -2.05 6.12 0.72
N ASP A 205 -2.02 7.22 1.47
CA ASP A 205 -2.86 7.37 2.67
C ASP A 205 -4.23 7.89 2.21
N CYS A 206 -5.19 6.97 2.11
CA CYS A 206 -6.52 7.27 1.61
C CYS A 206 -7.60 7.18 2.71
N ILE A 207 -8.67 7.95 2.53
CA ILE A 207 -9.94 7.80 3.24
C ILE A 207 -11.09 7.83 2.23
N HIS A 208 -12.21 7.23 2.58
CA HIS A 208 -13.35 7.18 1.69
C HIS A 208 -14.69 7.10 2.43
N LEU A 209 -15.73 7.55 1.75
CA LEU A 209 -17.13 7.42 2.11
C LEU A 209 -17.82 6.70 0.97
N ARG A 210 -18.18 5.43 1.18
CA ARG A 210 -18.80 4.56 0.16
C ARG A 210 -17.98 4.46 -1.12
N GLY A 211 -16.66 4.68 -1.05
CA GLY A 211 -15.83 4.81 -2.25
C GLY A 211 -15.71 3.53 -3.07
N ASN A 212 -16.04 2.39 -2.48
CA ASN A 212 -16.08 1.07 -3.13
C ASN A 212 -17.43 0.76 -3.80
N GLN A 213 -18.42 1.64 -3.66
CA GLN A 213 -19.74 1.47 -4.28
C GLN A 213 -19.76 2.20 -5.63
N PRO A 214 -20.37 1.59 -6.66
CA PRO A 214 -20.53 2.28 -7.93
C PRO A 214 -21.61 3.37 -7.86
N PRO A 215 -21.45 4.51 -8.56
CA PRO A 215 -22.54 5.45 -8.80
C PRO A 215 -23.62 4.81 -9.70
N LYS A 216 -24.77 5.49 -9.81
CA LYS A 216 -25.82 5.16 -10.80
C LYS A 216 -25.28 5.08 -12.23
N SER A 217 -24.24 5.88 -12.53
CA SER A 217 -23.51 5.86 -13.80
C SER A 217 -22.14 6.54 -13.63
N PRO A 218 -21.09 6.08 -14.32
CA PRO A 218 -19.80 6.78 -14.44
C PRO A 218 -19.87 8.18 -15.04
N ALA A 219 -20.92 8.47 -15.84
CA ALA A 219 -20.94 9.64 -16.73
C ALA A 219 -19.63 9.78 -17.52
N SER A 220 -19.15 11.01 -17.75
CA SER A 220 -17.88 11.25 -18.47
C SER A 220 -16.61 10.92 -17.67
N LEU A 221 -16.70 10.51 -16.39
CA LEU A 221 -15.52 10.08 -15.63
C LEU A 221 -14.91 8.79 -16.21
N ILE A 222 -15.71 7.96 -16.92
CA ILE A 222 -15.26 6.74 -17.60
C ILE A 222 -14.17 6.98 -18.66
N LYS A 223 -14.03 8.22 -19.13
CA LYS A 223 -13.02 8.63 -20.11
C LYS A 223 -11.60 8.45 -19.58
N LEU A 224 -11.39 8.54 -18.27
CA LEU A 224 -10.07 8.34 -17.66
C LEU A 224 -9.61 6.87 -17.74
N PRO A 225 -10.42 5.86 -17.35
CA PRO A 225 -10.14 4.45 -17.63
C PRO A 225 -9.83 4.14 -19.10
N ILE A 226 -10.53 4.78 -20.04
CA ILE A 226 -10.29 4.60 -21.48
C ILE A 226 -8.93 5.19 -21.89
N ALA A 227 -8.59 6.38 -21.37
CA ALA A 227 -7.30 7.01 -21.60
C ALA A 227 -6.13 6.17 -21.05
N VAL A 228 -6.31 5.57 -19.86
CA VAL A 228 -5.37 4.64 -19.24
C VAL A 228 -5.11 3.44 -20.17
N ALA A 229 -6.18 2.81 -20.68
CA ALA A 229 -6.05 1.71 -21.63
C ALA A 229 -5.35 2.12 -22.93
N LEU A 230 -5.64 3.32 -23.45
CA LEU A 230 -4.96 3.83 -24.63
C LEU A 230 -3.46 3.99 -24.42
N MET A 231 -3.04 4.59 -23.29
CA MET A 231 -1.62 4.80 -23.00
C MET A 231 -0.88 3.47 -22.81
N GLN A 232 -1.55 2.46 -22.24
CA GLN A 232 -1.02 1.11 -22.16
C GLN A 232 -0.75 0.54 -23.56
N LYS A 233 -1.73 0.62 -24.48
CA LYS A 233 -1.57 0.16 -25.86
C LYS A 233 -0.45 0.89 -26.59
N VAL A 234 -0.41 2.22 -26.47
CA VAL A 234 0.64 3.06 -27.07
C VAL A 234 2.03 2.60 -26.63
N SER A 235 2.19 2.28 -25.35
CA SER A 235 3.45 1.79 -24.80
C SER A 235 3.79 0.37 -25.25
N GLU A 236 2.84 -0.56 -25.15
CA GLU A 236 3.03 -1.98 -25.49
C GLU A 236 3.36 -2.17 -26.98
N GLU A 237 2.65 -1.48 -27.86
CA GLU A 237 2.79 -1.59 -29.30
C GLU A 237 3.75 -0.54 -29.89
N LYS A 238 4.34 0.32 -29.04
CA LYS A 238 5.26 1.40 -29.44
C LYS A 238 4.65 2.32 -30.51
N LEU A 239 3.38 2.66 -30.35
CA LEU A 239 2.65 3.48 -31.30
C LEU A 239 3.10 4.94 -31.21
N SER A 240 3.06 5.64 -32.34
CA SER A 240 3.26 7.08 -32.36
C SER A 240 1.98 7.78 -31.91
N LEU A 241 2.08 8.71 -30.95
CA LEU A 241 0.97 9.59 -30.59
C LEU A 241 0.53 10.52 -31.73
N ASN A 242 1.37 10.67 -32.76
CA ASN A 242 1.05 11.40 -34.00
C ASN A 242 0.40 10.49 -35.06
N GLN A 243 0.13 9.22 -34.75
CA GLN A 243 -0.61 8.35 -35.64
C GLN A 243 -2.01 8.91 -35.86
N GLU A 244 -2.36 9.10 -37.13
CA GLU A 244 -3.67 9.58 -37.57
C GLU A 244 -4.73 8.49 -37.45
N ILE A 245 -5.82 8.79 -36.75
CA ILE A 245 -7.00 7.93 -36.61
C ILE A 245 -8.18 8.63 -37.28
N TYR A 246 -8.78 7.93 -38.24
CA TYR A 246 -9.96 8.42 -38.94
C TYR A 246 -11.23 8.26 -38.08
N VAL A 247 -11.88 9.38 -37.76
CA VAL A 247 -13.11 9.43 -36.96
C VAL A 247 -14.30 9.05 -37.84
N LYS A 248 -14.96 7.95 -37.50
CA LYS A 248 -16.07 7.41 -38.30
C LYS A 248 -17.34 8.26 -38.13
N PRO A 249 -18.14 8.43 -39.20
CA PRO A 249 -19.43 9.11 -39.11
C PRO A 249 -20.40 8.47 -38.11
N GLY A 250 -20.30 7.16 -37.88
CA GLY A 250 -21.11 6.46 -36.89
C GLY A 250 -20.77 6.80 -35.43
N ASN A 251 -19.66 7.49 -35.15
CA ASN A 251 -19.27 7.91 -33.80
C ASN A 251 -19.69 9.34 -33.46
N TYR A 252 -20.35 10.03 -34.39
CA TYR A 252 -20.87 11.37 -34.18
C TYR A 252 -21.94 11.41 -33.08
N THR A 253 -21.84 12.40 -32.21
CA THR A 253 -22.80 12.76 -31.16
C THR A 253 -22.83 14.28 -31.04
N GLU A 254 -23.89 14.88 -30.50
CA GLU A 254 -23.83 16.30 -30.15
C GLU A 254 -22.97 16.50 -28.91
N ASP A 255 -21.81 17.14 -29.05
CA ASP A 255 -20.99 17.59 -27.92
C ASP A 255 -20.26 18.90 -28.29
N ALA A 256 -19.61 19.53 -27.31
CA ALA A 256 -18.84 20.77 -27.51
C ALA A 256 -17.42 20.51 -28.10
N SER A 257 -17.23 19.38 -28.79
CA SER A 257 -15.93 18.94 -29.28
C SER A 257 -15.47 19.71 -30.51
N ALA A 258 -14.15 19.90 -30.64
CA ALA A 258 -13.55 20.33 -31.90
C ALA A 258 -13.41 19.17 -32.91
N ILE A 259 -13.58 17.92 -32.46
CA ILE A 259 -13.44 16.72 -33.28
C ILE A 259 -14.65 16.55 -34.20
N GLN A 260 -14.40 16.50 -35.50
CA GLN A 260 -15.40 16.31 -36.53
C GLN A 260 -15.35 14.88 -37.07
N SER A 261 -16.51 14.30 -37.32
CA SER A 261 -16.58 13.02 -38.01
C SER A 261 -16.12 13.17 -39.48
N ARG A 262 -15.62 12.07 -40.05
CA ARG A 262 -15.04 12.01 -41.41
C ARG A 262 -13.73 12.78 -41.58
N GLN A 263 -13.01 12.99 -40.49
CA GLN A 263 -11.67 13.57 -40.48
C GLN A 263 -10.72 12.68 -39.71
N SER A 264 -9.42 12.81 -39.99
CA SER A 264 -8.37 12.13 -39.23
C SER A 264 -7.76 13.10 -38.23
N TYR A 265 -7.45 12.57 -37.04
CA TYR A 265 -6.73 13.31 -36.00
C TYR A 265 -5.62 12.43 -35.41
N PRO A 266 -4.52 13.03 -34.94
CA PRO A 266 -3.54 12.34 -34.11
C PRO A 266 -4.18 11.68 -32.89
N LEU A 267 -3.70 10.50 -32.50
CA LEU A 267 -4.08 9.83 -31.25
C LEU A 267 -3.98 10.78 -30.04
N LYS A 268 -2.92 11.61 -30.00
CA LYS A 268 -2.73 12.64 -28.97
C LYS A 268 -3.90 13.61 -28.89
N THR A 269 -4.34 14.13 -30.03
CA THR A 269 -5.44 15.09 -30.12
C THR A 269 -6.75 14.46 -29.65
N LEU A 270 -7.01 13.21 -30.02
CA LEU A 270 -8.22 12.52 -29.57
C LEU A 270 -8.24 12.31 -28.05
N VAL A 271 -7.13 11.90 -27.42
CA VAL A 271 -7.09 11.72 -25.96
C VAL A 271 -7.15 13.05 -25.20
N GLU A 272 -6.50 14.11 -25.71
CA GLU A 272 -6.58 15.46 -25.14
C GLU A 272 -8.02 16.00 -25.22
N GLU A 273 -8.68 15.95 -26.38
CA GLU A 273 -10.08 16.39 -26.51
C GLU A 273 -11.06 15.54 -25.67
N MET A 274 -10.79 14.25 -25.50
CA MET A 274 -11.56 13.36 -24.62
C MET A 274 -11.47 13.78 -23.15
N ILE A 275 -10.30 14.21 -22.67
CA ILE A 275 -10.09 14.56 -21.27
C ILE A 275 -10.46 16.03 -21.01
N ASP A 276 -9.95 16.96 -21.81
CA ASP A 276 -9.94 18.41 -21.56
C ASP A 276 -11.28 19.06 -21.89
N ARG A 277 -11.96 18.56 -22.93
CA ARG A 277 -13.27 19.05 -23.39
C ARG A 277 -14.36 18.02 -23.22
N SER A 278 -14.03 16.85 -22.68
CA SER A 278 -14.98 15.77 -22.49
C SER A 278 -15.65 15.36 -23.81
N SER A 279 -14.92 15.29 -24.93
CA SER A 279 -15.52 14.89 -26.21
C SER A 279 -16.01 13.44 -26.20
N ASN A 280 -17.30 13.24 -26.44
CA ASN A 280 -17.92 11.95 -26.69
C ASN A 280 -17.50 11.39 -28.05
N ILE A 281 -17.37 12.22 -29.10
CA ILE A 281 -16.93 11.76 -30.43
C ILE A 281 -15.53 11.14 -30.35
N ALA A 282 -14.58 11.83 -29.71
CA ALA A 282 -13.23 11.32 -29.51
C ALA A 282 -13.23 10.04 -28.66
N THR A 283 -14.03 10.01 -27.58
CA THR A 283 -14.18 8.82 -26.72
C THR A 283 -14.68 7.62 -27.51
N ASN A 284 -15.73 7.80 -28.30
CA ASN A 284 -16.36 6.73 -29.07
C ASN A 284 -15.43 6.17 -30.15
N GLU A 285 -14.62 7.03 -30.80
CA GLU A 285 -13.60 6.57 -31.74
C GLU A 285 -12.45 5.84 -31.03
N LEU A 286 -11.97 6.33 -29.88
CA LEU A 286 -10.94 5.64 -29.10
C LEU A 286 -11.45 4.29 -28.58
N MET A 287 -12.72 4.18 -28.20
CA MET A 287 -13.33 2.90 -27.85
C MET A 287 -13.38 1.93 -29.05
N ASP A 288 -13.72 2.40 -30.24
CA ASP A 288 -13.68 1.58 -31.47
C ASP A 288 -12.25 1.17 -31.85
N TYR A 289 -11.28 2.05 -31.63
CA TYR A 289 -9.87 1.81 -31.92
C TYR A 289 -9.26 0.76 -30.98
N LEU A 290 -9.59 0.81 -29.69
CA LEU A 290 -9.09 -0.13 -28.68
C LEU A 290 -9.87 -1.45 -28.68
N GLY A 291 -11.20 -1.39 -28.81
CA GLY A 291 -12.09 -2.49 -28.51
C GLY A 291 -12.35 -2.64 -27.00
N THR A 292 -13.59 -2.94 -26.63
CA THR A 292 -14.01 -3.09 -25.21
C THR A 292 -13.28 -4.22 -24.51
N ASP A 293 -12.97 -5.31 -25.22
CA ASP A 293 -12.27 -6.47 -24.65
C ASP A 293 -10.85 -6.09 -24.22
N TYR A 294 -10.13 -5.33 -25.06
CA TYR A 294 -8.81 -4.83 -24.72
C TYR A 294 -8.87 -3.86 -23.53
N ILE A 295 -9.78 -2.89 -23.55
CA ILE A 295 -9.95 -1.92 -22.46
C ILE A 295 -10.16 -2.66 -21.13
N ASN A 296 -11.15 -3.56 -21.08
CA ASN A 296 -11.46 -4.29 -19.85
C ASN A 296 -10.32 -5.23 -19.44
N LYS A 297 -9.56 -5.78 -20.40
CA LYS A 297 -8.39 -6.62 -20.08
C LYS A 297 -7.27 -5.82 -19.43
N VAL A 298 -7.00 -4.61 -19.93
CA VAL A 298 -6.02 -3.70 -19.30
C VAL A 298 -6.48 -3.33 -17.89
N LEU A 299 -7.76 -3.00 -17.71
CA LEU A 299 -8.29 -2.62 -16.40
C LEU A 299 -8.19 -3.77 -15.39
N GLU A 300 -8.58 -4.98 -15.78
CA GLU A 300 -8.45 -6.18 -14.96
C GLU A 300 -6.98 -6.47 -14.59
N ASN A 301 -6.09 -6.47 -15.57
CA ASN A 301 -4.66 -6.73 -15.35
C ASN A 301 -3.99 -5.69 -14.46
N SER A 302 -4.55 -4.47 -14.41
CA SER A 302 -4.09 -3.37 -13.56
C SER A 302 -4.69 -3.41 -12.15
N GLY A 303 -5.48 -4.43 -11.82
CA GLY A 303 -6.08 -4.61 -10.49
C GLY A 303 -7.40 -3.86 -10.26
N TYR A 304 -8.02 -3.30 -11.31
CA TYR A 304 -9.34 -2.69 -11.19
C TYR A 304 -10.41 -3.79 -11.31
N GLU A 305 -11.13 -4.04 -10.22
CA GLU A 305 -12.11 -5.12 -10.09
C GLU A 305 -13.50 -4.70 -10.57
N VAL A 306 -13.88 -3.44 -10.35
CA VAL A 306 -15.25 -2.94 -10.60
C VAL A 306 -15.36 -2.12 -11.88
N THR A 307 -14.34 -1.36 -12.24
CA THR A 307 -14.38 -0.44 -13.39
C THR A 307 -14.41 -1.19 -14.71
N ARG A 308 -15.51 -1.08 -15.46
CA ARG A 308 -15.70 -1.76 -16.75
C ARG A 308 -16.33 -0.84 -17.78
N VAL A 309 -15.85 -0.95 -19.02
CA VAL A 309 -16.32 -0.20 -20.18
C VAL A 309 -17.06 -1.16 -21.12
N HIS A 310 -18.37 -0.95 -21.25
CA HIS A 310 -19.27 -1.81 -22.02
C HIS A 310 -20.00 -1.06 -23.14
N SER A 311 -20.19 0.26 -23.02
CA SER A 311 -20.93 1.06 -24.00
C SER A 311 -20.31 2.43 -24.26
N LYS A 312 -20.44 2.86 -25.52
CA LYS A 312 -20.16 4.19 -26.03
C LYS A 312 -21.03 5.26 -25.37
N LEU A 313 -20.55 6.50 -25.45
CA LEU A 313 -21.23 7.66 -24.91
C LEU A 313 -22.23 8.22 -25.91
N MET A 314 -23.37 8.66 -25.38
CA MET A 314 -24.52 9.13 -26.15
C MET A 314 -24.57 10.66 -26.13
N GLY A 315 -24.99 11.26 -27.24
CA GLY A 315 -25.39 12.66 -27.28
C GLY A 315 -26.82 12.85 -26.75
N GLU A 316 -27.27 14.09 -26.68
CA GLU A 316 -28.64 14.41 -26.26
C GLU A 316 -29.69 13.91 -27.27
N LYS A 317 -29.36 13.92 -28.57
CA LYS A 317 -30.29 13.55 -29.65
C LYS A 317 -29.73 12.48 -30.58
N THR A 318 -28.40 12.34 -30.67
CA THR A 318 -27.73 11.40 -31.57
C THR A 318 -27.04 10.29 -30.80
N MET A 319 -27.38 9.06 -31.19
CA MET A 319 -26.79 7.83 -30.67
C MET A 319 -25.66 7.37 -31.61
N PRO A 320 -24.49 6.99 -31.07
CA PRO A 320 -23.45 6.40 -31.89
C PRO A 320 -23.84 5.00 -32.36
N PHE A 321 -23.24 4.54 -33.45
CA PHE A 321 -23.41 3.19 -33.96
C PHE A 321 -22.66 2.18 -33.07
N LYS A 322 -23.24 0.97 -32.95
CA LYS A 322 -22.69 -0.12 -32.11
C LYS A 322 -22.42 0.36 -30.68
N VAL A 323 -23.47 0.87 -30.04
CA VAL A 323 -23.40 1.46 -28.70
C VAL A 323 -22.65 0.56 -27.72
N GLY A 324 -22.99 -0.73 -27.66
CA GLY A 324 -22.43 -1.66 -26.69
C GLY A 324 -23.51 -2.54 -26.08
N SER A 325 -23.12 -3.36 -25.10
CA SER A 325 -23.99 -4.43 -24.57
C SER A 325 -24.44 -4.23 -23.13
N GLY A 326 -24.01 -3.15 -22.45
CA GLY A 326 -24.33 -2.95 -21.03
C GLY A 326 -23.86 -1.60 -20.47
N PRO A 327 -24.23 -1.28 -19.22
CA PRO A 327 -23.82 -0.04 -18.57
C PRO A 327 -22.32 -0.06 -18.27
N ASN A 328 -21.66 1.10 -18.38
CA ASN A 328 -20.31 1.27 -17.83
C ASN A 328 -20.37 1.30 -16.30
N THR A 329 -19.34 0.80 -15.63
CA THR A 329 -19.22 0.80 -14.16
C THR A 329 -17.87 1.37 -13.74
N MET A 330 -17.83 1.94 -12.53
CA MET A 330 -16.61 2.43 -11.89
C MET A 330 -16.86 2.66 -10.39
N THR A 331 -15.80 2.90 -9.62
CA THR A 331 -15.91 3.38 -8.23
C THR A 331 -15.03 4.61 -8.02
N SER A 332 -15.29 5.41 -6.98
CA SER A 332 -14.42 6.55 -6.68
C SER A 332 -13.05 6.09 -6.15
N ASP A 333 -12.98 4.92 -5.49
CA ASP A 333 -11.72 4.33 -5.03
C ASP A 333 -10.81 3.99 -6.22
N GLU A 334 -11.31 3.26 -7.22
CA GLU A 334 -10.52 2.87 -8.39
C GLU A 334 -10.15 4.06 -9.26
N LEU A 335 -11.06 5.02 -9.44
CA LEU A 335 -10.75 6.26 -10.17
C LEU A 335 -9.69 7.09 -9.47
N THR A 336 -9.74 7.14 -8.14
CA THR A 336 -8.72 7.84 -7.33
C THR A 336 -7.37 7.17 -7.46
N GLU A 337 -7.31 5.83 -7.41
CA GLU A 337 -6.07 5.09 -7.62
C GLU A 337 -5.48 5.32 -9.03
N MET A 338 -6.32 5.37 -10.07
CA MET A 338 -5.84 5.76 -11.42
C MET A 338 -5.18 7.13 -11.42
N MET A 339 -5.81 8.12 -10.79
CA MET A 339 -5.25 9.47 -10.66
C MET A 339 -3.96 9.48 -9.82
N VAL A 340 -3.87 8.68 -8.74
CA VAL A 340 -2.63 8.52 -7.97
C VAL A 340 -1.51 7.98 -8.87
N GLN A 341 -1.77 6.93 -9.67
CA GLN A 341 -0.78 6.37 -10.59
C GLN A 341 -0.34 7.37 -11.66
N ILE A 342 -1.28 8.14 -12.22
CA ILE A 342 -0.99 9.19 -13.21
C ILE A 342 -0.04 10.23 -12.60
N TYR A 343 -0.38 10.78 -11.43
CA TYR A 343 0.39 11.87 -10.81
C TYR A 343 1.67 11.40 -10.10
N ASN A 344 1.80 10.11 -9.77
CA ASN A 344 3.05 9.51 -9.30
C ASN A 344 3.97 9.05 -10.44
N HIS A 345 3.54 9.23 -11.68
CA HIS A 345 4.24 8.77 -12.86
C HIS A 345 4.46 7.24 -12.94
N GLU A 346 3.50 6.45 -12.45
CA GLU A 346 3.63 4.99 -12.30
C GLU A 346 3.09 4.19 -13.49
N MET A 347 2.51 4.85 -14.49
CA MET A 347 1.94 4.19 -15.67
C MET A 347 2.42 4.82 -16.99
N PRO A 348 2.19 4.23 -18.17
CA PRO A 348 2.57 4.90 -19.42
C PRO A 348 1.72 6.15 -19.68
N GLY A 349 2.29 7.12 -20.41
CA GLY A 349 1.54 8.28 -20.89
C GLY A 349 1.16 9.35 -19.87
N ASN A 350 1.68 9.28 -18.63
CA ASN A 350 1.36 10.23 -17.55
C ASN A 350 1.47 11.69 -17.97
N SER A 351 2.52 12.08 -18.69
CA SER A 351 2.72 13.48 -19.09
C SER A 351 1.63 13.98 -20.04
N VAL A 352 1.12 13.12 -20.91
CA VAL A 352 -0.01 13.44 -21.79
C VAL A 352 -1.28 13.62 -20.96
N LEU A 353 -1.55 12.68 -20.04
CA LEU A 353 -2.75 12.73 -19.20
C LEU A 353 -2.73 13.88 -18.19
N ILE A 354 -1.60 14.16 -17.56
CA ILE A 354 -1.44 15.31 -16.64
C ILE A 354 -1.65 16.62 -17.39
N ASN A 355 -1.03 16.77 -18.58
CA ASN A 355 -1.23 17.99 -19.39
C ASN A 355 -2.71 18.17 -19.73
N ALA A 356 -3.34 17.11 -20.23
CA ALA A 356 -4.76 17.09 -20.56
C ALA A 356 -5.65 17.48 -19.35
N LEU A 357 -5.50 16.79 -18.21
CA LEU A 357 -6.22 17.09 -16.97
C LEU A 357 -6.02 18.55 -16.50
N SER A 358 -4.82 19.11 -16.67
CA SER A 358 -4.51 20.50 -16.30
C SER A 358 -5.13 21.55 -17.23
N GLN A 359 -5.58 21.13 -18.42
CA GLN A 359 -6.22 21.98 -19.42
C GLN A 359 -7.74 21.82 -19.45
N GLN A 360 -8.32 21.15 -18.45
CA GLN A 360 -9.76 20.97 -18.34
C GLN A 360 -10.52 22.29 -18.57
N TYR A 361 -11.42 22.24 -19.56
CA TYR A 361 -12.22 23.37 -19.99
C TYR A 361 -13.37 23.65 -19.02
N ASP A 362 -14.03 22.59 -18.55
CA ASP A 362 -15.06 22.71 -17.53
C ASP A 362 -14.44 22.86 -16.14
N ARG A 363 -14.41 24.11 -15.66
CA ARG A 363 -13.82 24.50 -14.38
C ARG A 363 -14.85 24.75 -13.29
N LYS A 364 -16.08 24.25 -13.47
CA LYS A 364 -17.20 24.49 -12.56
C LYS A 364 -17.14 23.67 -11.27
N LEU A 365 -16.25 22.71 -11.11
CA LEU A 365 -16.23 21.84 -9.92
C LEU A 365 -14.94 22.01 -9.11
N GLY A 366 -13.95 21.15 -9.32
CA GLY A 366 -12.74 21.10 -8.52
C GLY A 366 -11.91 22.37 -8.62
N PHE A 367 -11.74 22.92 -9.83
CA PHE A 367 -11.05 24.20 -10.02
C PHE A 367 -11.71 25.32 -9.20
N ALA A 368 -12.99 25.59 -9.44
CA ALA A 368 -13.73 26.64 -8.74
C ALA A 368 -13.77 26.44 -7.21
N ALA A 369 -13.84 25.20 -6.74
CA ALA A 369 -13.83 24.89 -5.31
C ALA A 369 -12.50 25.29 -4.64
N LEU A 370 -11.38 25.05 -5.31
CA LEU A 370 -10.06 25.30 -4.73
C LEU A 370 -9.63 26.77 -4.81
N GLU A 371 -10.21 27.58 -5.71
CA GLU A 371 -9.97 29.03 -5.77
C GLU A 371 -10.35 29.75 -4.46
N GLU A 372 -11.23 29.15 -3.66
CA GLU A 372 -11.65 29.67 -2.36
C GLU A 372 -10.75 29.20 -1.19
N THR A 373 -9.69 28.46 -1.48
CA THR A 373 -8.81 27.83 -0.48
C THR A 373 -7.33 28.17 -0.71
N ALA A 374 -6.46 27.76 0.21
CA ALA A 374 -5.00 27.86 0.00
C ALA A 374 -4.41 26.72 -0.84
N ALA A 375 -5.24 25.78 -1.31
CA ALA A 375 -4.81 24.65 -2.12
C ALA A 375 -4.57 25.07 -3.57
N LYS A 376 -3.62 24.40 -4.24
CA LYS A 376 -3.32 24.62 -5.65
C LYS A 376 -3.90 23.51 -6.50
N TRP A 377 -4.87 23.85 -7.34
CA TRP A 377 -5.40 22.93 -8.37
C TRP A 377 -4.32 22.54 -9.38
N LEU A 378 -4.26 21.25 -9.74
CA LEU A 378 -3.30 20.69 -10.70
C LEU A 378 -3.95 20.15 -11.97
N GLY A 379 -5.19 19.66 -11.88
CA GLY A 379 -5.94 19.12 -13.01
C GLY A 379 -7.17 18.36 -12.54
N GLU A 380 -8.17 18.19 -13.40
CA GLU A 380 -9.39 17.43 -13.07
C GLU A 380 -10.04 16.76 -14.27
N LYS A 381 -10.87 15.74 -14.00
CA LYS A 381 -11.87 15.22 -14.92
C LYS A 381 -13.25 15.31 -14.28
N THR A 382 -14.17 16.03 -14.92
CA THR A 382 -15.58 16.10 -14.51
C THR A 382 -16.43 15.03 -15.21
N GLY A 383 -17.57 14.71 -14.63
CA GLY A 383 -18.59 13.89 -15.27
C GLY A 383 -19.99 14.26 -14.82
N GLU A 384 -20.87 14.44 -15.79
CA GLU A 384 -22.26 14.82 -15.57
C GLU A 384 -23.19 14.06 -16.51
N ASN A 385 -24.35 13.68 -15.99
CA ASN A 385 -25.55 13.35 -16.75
C ASN A 385 -26.79 13.69 -15.89
N SER A 386 -27.98 13.26 -16.32
CA SER A 386 -29.23 13.54 -15.57
C SER A 386 -29.32 12.87 -14.19
N LEU A 387 -28.45 11.89 -13.89
CA LEU A 387 -28.49 11.09 -12.66
C LEU A 387 -27.33 11.36 -11.71
N VAL A 388 -26.18 11.78 -12.24
CA VAL A 388 -24.91 11.86 -11.52
C VAL A 388 -24.18 13.15 -11.91
N LEU A 389 -23.54 13.76 -10.92
CA LEU A 389 -22.53 14.80 -11.09
C LEU A 389 -21.31 14.44 -10.24
N GLY A 390 -20.11 14.60 -10.79
CA GLY A 390 -18.89 14.30 -10.07
C GLY A 390 -17.63 14.86 -10.71
N THR A 391 -16.55 14.83 -9.95
CA THR A 391 -15.21 15.17 -10.41
C THR A 391 -14.17 14.30 -9.70
N THR A 392 -13.05 14.06 -10.37
CA THR A 392 -11.80 13.65 -9.74
C THR A 392 -10.75 14.70 -10.06
N LEU A 393 -10.10 15.24 -9.04
CA LEU A 393 -9.10 16.29 -9.18
C LEU A 393 -7.81 15.95 -8.46
N ALA A 394 -6.71 16.45 -9.00
CA ALA A 394 -5.43 16.51 -8.33
C ALA A 394 -5.19 17.93 -7.79
N THR A 395 -4.64 18.01 -6.59
CA THR A 395 -4.36 19.26 -5.89
C THR A 395 -3.07 19.15 -5.08
N ASN A 396 -2.39 20.28 -4.90
CA ASN A 396 -1.30 20.41 -3.95
C ASN A 396 -1.76 21.21 -2.74
N ILE A 397 -1.62 20.64 -1.54
CA ILE A 397 -1.98 21.27 -0.27
C ILE A 397 -0.74 21.25 0.61
N ASN A 398 -0.25 22.43 1.02
CA ASN A 398 0.94 22.58 1.87
C ASN A 398 2.20 21.84 1.36
N GLY A 399 2.37 21.72 0.04
CA GLY A 399 3.49 21.02 -0.58
C GLY A 399 3.23 19.55 -0.87
N ASP A 400 2.18 18.96 -0.31
CA ASP A 400 1.80 17.57 -0.53
C ASP A 400 0.75 17.41 -1.63
N GLY A 401 0.91 16.41 -2.48
CA GLY A 401 -0.05 16.07 -3.53
C GLY A 401 -1.20 15.21 -3.02
N TYR A 402 -2.42 15.55 -3.42
CA TYR A 402 -3.65 14.84 -3.10
C TYR A 402 -4.52 14.65 -4.33
N ILE A 403 -5.27 13.55 -4.33
CA ILE A 403 -6.40 13.31 -5.22
C ILE A 403 -7.68 13.40 -4.39
N ILE A 404 -8.67 14.15 -4.87
CA ILE A 404 -10.01 14.24 -4.30
C ILE A 404 -11.00 13.82 -5.38
N THR A 405 -11.80 12.80 -5.09
CA THR A 405 -12.89 12.35 -5.96
C THR A 405 -14.20 12.47 -5.21
N VAL A 406 -15.18 13.17 -5.81
CA VAL A 406 -16.54 13.34 -5.28
C VAL A 406 -17.52 13.02 -6.39
N ILE A 407 -18.43 12.08 -6.14
CA ILE A 407 -19.46 11.65 -7.09
C ILE A 407 -20.81 11.61 -6.38
N ASP A 408 -21.72 12.49 -6.75
CA ASP A 408 -23.07 12.57 -6.20
C ASP A 408 -24.08 11.93 -7.16
N ASN A 409 -24.97 11.09 -6.62
CA ASN A 409 -26.06 10.44 -7.37
C ASN A 409 -27.28 11.36 -7.56
N GLN A 410 -26.99 12.66 -7.68
CA GLN A 410 -27.90 13.77 -7.93
C GLN A 410 -27.19 14.77 -8.86
N SER A 411 -27.81 15.07 -10.00
CA SER A 411 -27.31 16.08 -10.96
C SER A 411 -27.68 17.51 -10.51
N GLY A 412 -27.02 18.53 -11.09
CA GLY A 412 -27.24 19.94 -10.76
C GLY A 412 -26.72 20.37 -9.37
N SER A 413 -25.80 19.58 -8.79
CA SER A 413 -25.24 19.75 -7.45
C SER A 413 -23.92 20.55 -7.43
N ASP A 414 -23.60 21.35 -8.45
CA ASP A 414 -22.30 22.04 -8.61
C ASP A 414 -21.81 22.69 -7.32
N LEU A 415 -22.63 23.57 -6.72
CA LEU A 415 -22.27 24.28 -5.49
C LEU A 415 -22.04 23.33 -4.31
N LYS A 416 -22.81 22.23 -4.22
CA LYS A 416 -22.67 21.23 -3.15
C LYS A 416 -21.35 20.47 -3.28
N ILE A 417 -20.98 20.09 -4.51
CA ILE A 417 -19.69 19.45 -4.79
C ILE A 417 -18.55 20.41 -4.50
N ARG A 418 -18.65 21.68 -4.92
CA ARG A 418 -17.64 22.71 -4.60
C ARG A 418 -17.45 22.86 -3.10
N ASN A 419 -18.53 23.05 -2.36
CA ASN A 419 -18.51 23.19 -0.91
C ASN A 419 -17.87 21.99 -0.22
N CYS A 420 -18.09 20.78 -0.73
CA CYS A 420 -17.49 19.56 -0.20
C CYS A 420 -15.98 19.53 -0.44
N ILE A 421 -15.54 19.80 -1.67
CA ILE A 421 -14.11 19.82 -2.02
C ILE A 421 -13.37 20.91 -1.23
N ALA A 422 -13.94 22.11 -1.14
CA ALA A 422 -13.37 23.21 -0.38
C ALA A 422 -13.24 22.85 1.11
N GLN A 423 -14.28 22.27 1.72
CA GLN A 423 -14.22 21.84 3.11
C GLN A 423 -13.21 20.71 3.37
N ILE A 424 -13.07 19.76 2.44
CA ILE A 424 -12.02 18.73 2.50
C ILE A 424 -10.64 19.39 2.45
N ALA A 425 -10.40 20.28 1.49
CA ALA A 425 -9.13 20.97 1.35
C ALA A 425 -8.80 21.80 2.60
N ASP A 426 -9.75 22.57 3.11
CA ASP A 426 -9.60 23.37 4.34
C ASP A 426 -9.34 22.51 5.58
N TYR A 427 -9.98 21.34 5.68
CA TYR A 427 -9.70 20.40 6.75
C TYR A 427 -8.24 19.96 6.70
N ILE A 428 -7.74 19.56 5.52
CA ILE A 428 -6.34 19.14 5.34
C ILE A 428 -5.39 20.31 5.62
N ILE A 429 -5.70 21.52 5.16
CA ILE A 429 -4.89 22.72 5.42
C ILE A 429 -4.72 22.96 6.93
N ARG A 430 -5.81 22.83 7.71
CA ARG A 430 -5.78 23.08 9.16
C ARG A 430 -5.11 21.98 9.97
N ASN A 431 -5.27 20.72 9.56
CA ASN A 431 -4.81 19.57 10.35
C ASN A 431 -3.48 18.98 9.86
N GLY A 432 -3.04 19.32 8.64
CA GLY A 432 -1.81 18.81 8.02
C GLY A 432 -1.91 17.36 7.50
N GLU A 433 -2.99 16.66 7.80
CA GLU A 433 -3.30 15.33 7.30
C GLU A 433 -4.80 15.15 7.10
N ILE A 434 -5.16 14.02 6.48
CA ILE A 434 -6.52 13.57 6.25
C ILE A 434 -7.02 12.73 7.44
#